data_AF-A0A6M2C3S4-F1
#
_entry.id   AF-A0A6M2C3S4-F1
#
_cell.length_a   1.000
_cell.length_b   1.000
_cell.length_c   1.000
_cell.angle_alpha   90.00
_cell.angle_beta   90.00
_cell.angle_gamma   90.00
#
_symmetry.space_group_name_H-M   'P 1'
#
loop_
_entity.id
_entity.type
_entity.pdbx_description
1 polymer ?
#
loop_
_entity_poly.entity_id
_entity_poly.type
_entity_poly.pdbx_seq_one_letter_code
_entity_poly.pdbx_strand_id
1 'polypeptide(L)'
;MPNSFFRIVLLLFIFTSAAAQVENEVAPPFNIKTVSFFQNNENIVPIFPLGSGFQLQFDDLYGNEADYYYEIIHCDYNWKPSDIPKNEYLQGFDNQRIQDYTNSFNTLQIYSHYSLSLPNQHTQQLRISGNYMLKILNNDKETVFTRKFILYEDLVTVPIQVKRARTVSNVEYKHNLDFSIKSKTINFQNPLKNVKVAILQNGKFNSAIKNIPPQYTIGNDLIYKYDSETQYWAGNEFLYFENKDIKVANNNISRVDASTAIYNAYLYTNNARANFPYSNTEDINGNFVVRNFNSENSAVEADYAWVYFSLSAPTFNNNNAIYINGMFNNYSLTPEFKMDYNPKKGIYEKALLIKQGFTNFEYVAVDRKGAIDSENAIDGNFYQTENAYSILVYYRENTDRYDRVVGKGNANSLNIIN
;
A
#
# COMPACT_ATOMS: atom_id res chain seq x y z
N MET A 1 -43.51 -36.21 -28.09
CA MET A 1 -42.75 -34.95 -27.89
C MET A 1 -42.43 -34.78 -26.40
N PRO A 2 -41.25 -35.23 -25.91
CA PRO A 2 -40.78 -34.84 -24.56
C PRO A 2 -39.33 -34.29 -24.53
N ASN A 3 -38.68 -34.09 -25.68
CA ASN A 3 -37.26 -33.70 -25.72
C ASN A 3 -37.00 -32.18 -25.71
N SER A 4 -38.06 -31.36 -25.82
CA SER A 4 -37.91 -29.89 -25.82
C SER A 4 -37.96 -29.30 -24.40
N PHE A 5 -38.72 -29.92 -23.49
CA PHE A 5 -38.86 -29.42 -22.12
C PHE A 5 -37.56 -29.61 -21.30
N PHE A 6 -36.85 -30.72 -21.50
CA PHE A 6 -35.60 -31.01 -20.80
C PHE A 6 -34.43 -30.11 -21.23
N ARG A 7 -34.44 -29.62 -22.48
CA ARG A 7 -33.42 -28.66 -22.98
C ARG A 7 -33.63 -27.25 -22.43
N ILE A 8 -34.88 -26.85 -22.15
CA ILE A 8 -35.20 -25.55 -21.56
C ILE A 8 -34.83 -25.52 -20.07
N VAL A 9 -35.00 -26.63 -19.35
CA VAL A 9 -34.58 -26.75 -17.94
C VAL A 9 -33.05 -26.77 -17.80
N LEU A 10 -32.31 -27.34 -18.77
CA LEU A 10 -30.84 -27.32 -18.78
C LEU A 10 -30.26 -25.93 -19.11
N LEU A 11 -30.96 -25.12 -19.91
CA LEU A 11 -30.57 -23.74 -20.24
C LEU A 11 -30.90 -22.73 -19.12
N LEU A 12 -31.86 -23.05 -18.24
CA LEU A 12 -32.17 -22.27 -17.04
C LEU A 12 -31.18 -22.48 -15.88
N PHE A 13 -30.35 -23.53 -15.93
CA PHE A 13 -29.28 -23.77 -14.93
C PHE A 13 -27.93 -23.14 -15.29
N ILE A 14 -27.82 -22.44 -16.42
CA ILE A 14 -26.60 -21.76 -16.86
C ILE A 14 -26.57 -20.28 -16.42
N PHE A 15 -27.66 -19.76 -15.85
CA PHE A 15 -27.67 -18.42 -15.29
C PHE A 15 -27.23 -18.41 -13.82
N THR A 16 -26.15 -17.66 -13.59
CA THR A 16 -25.68 -17.05 -12.33
C THR A 16 -25.01 -17.96 -11.30
N SER A 17 -23.89 -18.59 -11.66
CA SER A 17 -22.74 -18.57 -10.76
C SER A 17 -21.97 -17.27 -11.00
N ALA A 18 -22.52 -16.14 -10.53
CA ALA A 18 -21.75 -14.92 -10.38
C ALA A 18 -20.73 -15.19 -9.27
N ALA A 19 -19.57 -15.74 -9.62
CA ALA A 19 -18.45 -15.74 -8.72
C ALA A 19 -18.15 -14.26 -8.43
N ALA A 20 -18.46 -13.80 -7.21
CA ALA A 20 -18.16 -12.41 -6.85
C ALA A 20 -16.70 -12.14 -7.16
N GLN A 21 -16.47 -11.12 -7.97
CA GLN A 21 -15.15 -10.78 -8.48
C GLN A 21 -14.29 -10.24 -7.33
N VAL A 22 -12.98 -10.46 -7.42
CA VAL A 22 -12.04 -9.82 -6.50
C VAL A 22 -12.21 -8.31 -6.63
N GLU A 23 -12.37 -7.63 -5.50
CA GLU A 23 -12.46 -6.18 -5.46
C GLU A 23 -11.03 -5.62 -5.64
N ASN A 24 -10.73 -5.21 -6.86
CA ASN A 24 -9.45 -4.61 -7.19
C ASN A 24 -9.44 -3.13 -6.79
N GLU A 25 -8.27 -2.63 -6.39
CA GLU A 25 -8.14 -1.20 -6.11
C GLU A 25 -8.23 -0.40 -7.42
N VAL A 26 -9.09 0.62 -7.42
CA VAL A 26 -9.16 1.64 -8.47
C VAL A 26 -8.22 2.79 -8.07
N ALA A 27 -7.23 3.06 -8.93
CA ALA A 27 -6.29 4.16 -8.72
C ALA A 27 -7.01 5.52 -8.86
N PRO A 28 -6.59 6.54 -8.09
CA PRO A 28 -7.17 7.86 -8.20
C PRO A 28 -6.96 8.49 -9.59
N PRO A 29 -7.94 9.28 -10.08
CA PRO A 29 -7.74 10.10 -11.25
C PRO A 29 -6.70 11.19 -10.95
N PHE A 30 -6.19 11.83 -12.00
CA PHE A 30 -5.09 12.79 -11.87
C PHE A 30 -5.37 13.93 -10.89
N ASN A 31 -6.61 14.42 -10.80
CA ASN A 31 -6.98 15.51 -9.89
C ASN A 31 -6.98 15.09 -8.42
N ILE A 32 -7.06 13.79 -8.10
CA ILE A 32 -7.00 13.31 -6.72
C ILE A 32 -5.56 12.93 -6.37
N LYS A 33 -4.98 13.63 -5.40
CA LYS A 33 -3.59 13.45 -4.97
C LYS A 33 -3.46 13.22 -3.47
N THR A 34 -2.29 12.73 -3.08
CA THR A 34 -1.85 12.62 -1.67
C THR A 34 -2.81 11.77 -0.82
N VAL A 35 -3.41 10.75 -1.44
CA VAL A 35 -4.32 9.83 -0.76
C VAL A 35 -3.55 9.02 0.28
N SER A 36 -3.86 9.20 1.55
CA SER A 36 -3.13 8.59 2.66
C SER A 36 -4.02 8.35 3.86
N PHE A 37 -3.60 7.41 4.71
CA PHE A 37 -4.30 7.15 5.96
C PHE A 37 -3.50 7.71 7.12
N PHE A 38 -4.19 8.42 8.00
CA PHE A 38 -3.60 9.04 9.18
C PHE A 38 -4.14 8.43 10.46
N GLN A 39 -3.23 8.24 11.42
CA GLN A 39 -3.57 7.94 12.82
C GLN A 39 -2.58 8.69 13.70
N ASN A 40 -3.07 9.36 14.76
CA ASN A 40 -2.23 10.17 15.65
C ASN A 40 -1.37 11.22 14.91
N ASN A 41 -1.93 11.85 13.87
CA ASN A 41 -1.27 12.84 13.01
C ASN A 41 -0.04 12.33 12.23
N GLU A 42 0.10 11.01 12.07
CA GLU A 42 1.14 10.39 11.24
C GLU A 42 0.51 9.62 10.08
N ASN A 43 1.15 9.67 8.91
CA ASN A 43 0.77 8.82 7.78
C ASN A 43 1.23 7.39 8.07
N ILE A 44 0.32 6.43 7.99
CA ILE A 44 0.58 5.04 8.34
C ILE A 44 0.08 4.05 7.30
N VAL A 45 0.70 2.86 7.30
CA VAL A 45 0.19 1.70 6.55
C VAL A 45 -1.22 1.36 7.06
N PRO A 46 -2.21 1.10 6.20
CA PRO A 46 -3.62 1.00 6.58
C PRO A 46 -3.98 -0.33 7.25
N ILE A 47 -3.40 -0.58 8.42
CA ILE A 47 -3.59 -1.77 9.26
C ILE A 47 -3.78 -1.29 10.69
N PHE A 48 -5.04 -1.25 11.14
CA PHE A 48 -5.43 -0.62 12.39
C PHE A 48 -6.01 -1.65 13.39
N PRO A 49 -5.82 -1.44 14.70
CA PRO A 49 -6.56 -2.19 15.70
C PRO A 49 -8.08 -2.01 15.55
N LEU A 50 -8.85 -3.07 15.73
CA LEU A 50 -10.31 -2.99 15.76
C LEU A 50 -10.76 -2.05 16.89
N GLY A 51 -11.65 -1.11 16.56
CA GLY A 51 -12.13 -0.08 17.50
C GLY A 51 -11.24 1.16 17.61
N SER A 52 -10.08 1.21 16.94
CA SER A 52 -9.28 2.43 16.85
C SER A 52 -9.83 3.39 15.79
N GLY A 53 -9.63 4.69 16.02
CA GLY A 53 -9.96 5.73 15.05
C GLY A 53 -8.81 6.02 14.10
N PHE A 54 -9.13 6.35 12.85
CA PHE A 54 -8.18 6.75 11.81
C PHE A 54 -8.87 7.71 10.81
N GLN A 55 -8.07 8.31 9.93
CA GLN A 55 -8.57 9.20 8.88
C GLN A 55 -8.06 8.76 7.52
N LEU A 56 -8.89 8.89 6.48
CA LEU A 56 -8.42 8.95 5.11
C LEU A 56 -8.36 10.43 4.70
N GLN A 57 -7.19 10.88 4.23
CA GLN A 57 -7.00 12.22 3.70
C GLN A 57 -6.61 12.17 2.23
N PHE A 58 -7.08 13.13 1.45
CA PHE A 58 -6.72 13.32 0.05
C PHE A 58 -7.02 14.75 -0.41
N ASP A 59 -6.36 15.18 -1.48
CA ASP A 59 -6.61 16.50 -2.07
C ASP A 59 -7.27 16.36 -3.45
N ASP A 60 -8.19 17.27 -3.75
CA ASP A 60 -8.70 17.50 -5.10
C ASP A 60 -8.10 18.78 -5.68
N LEU A 61 -7.29 18.64 -6.73
CA LEU A 61 -6.55 19.72 -7.38
C LEU A 61 -7.44 20.72 -8.16
N TYR A 62 -8.75 20.51 -8.24
CA TYR A 62 -9.65 21.48 -8.85
C TYR A 62 -10.03 22.63 -7.93
N GLY A 63 -10.00 22.45 -6.60
CA GLY A 63 -10.39 23.49 -5.65
C GLY A 63 -11.86 23.91 -5.76
N ASN A 64 -12.72 23.02 -6.25
CA ASN A 64 -14.12 23.30 -6.57
C ASN A 64 -15.11 22.75 -5.53
N GLU A 65 -14.63 22.27 -4.38
CA GLU A 65 -15.47 21.77 -3.28
C GLU A 65 -16.47 20.68 -3.73
N ALA A 66 -16.03 19.80 -4.64
CA ALA A 66 -16.83 18.73 -5.18
C ALA A 66 -17.40 17.78 -4.09
N ASP A 67 -18.61 17.28 -4.35
CA ASP A 67 -19.26 16.34 -3.45
C ASP A 67 -18.69 14.93 -3.61
N TYR A 68 -17.88 14.51 -2.64
CA TYR A 68 -17.42 13.13 -2.51
C TYR A 68 -18.22 12.37 -1.46
N TYR A 69 -18.58 11.13 -1.78
CA TYR A 69 -19.25 10.19 -0.89
C TYR A 69 -18.32 9.00 -0.61
N TYR A 70 -18.57 8.25 0.45
CA TYR A 70 -17.78 7.05 0.74
C TYR A 70 -18.62 5.80 0.96
N GLU A 71 -18.12 4.65 0.52
CA GLU A 71 -18.70 3.33 0.78
C GLU A 71 -17.66 2.42 1.44
N ILE A 72 -18.08 1.60 2.40
CA ILE A 72 -17.21 0.64 3.08
C ILE A 72 -17.70 -0.77 2.76
N ILE A 73 -16.80 -1.59 2.23
CA ILE A 73 -17.09 -2.98 1.87
C ILE A 73 -16.16 -3.91 2.65
N HIS A 74 -16.75 -4.82 3.43
CA HIS A 74 -15.99 -5.88 4.09
C HIS A 74 -15.64 -7.00 3.09
N CYS A 75 -14.38 -7.45 3.10
CA CYS A 75 -13.83 -8.44 2.17
C CYS A 75 -13.22 -9.65 2.90
N ASP A 76 -13.12 -10.76 2.18
CA ASP A 76 -12.40 -11.95 2.63
C ASP A 76 -10.87 -11.81 2.47
N TYR A 77 -10.14 -12.87 2.82
CA TYR A 77 -8.67 -12.93 2.70
C TYR A 77 -8.14 -12.60 1.27
N ASN A 78 -8.91 -12.92 0.24
CA ASN A 78 -8.57 -12.72 -1.16
C ASN A 78 -9.11 -11.39 -1.73
N TRP A 79 -9.60 -10.50 -0.87
CA TRP A 79 -10.23 -9.23 -1.26
C TRP A 79 -11.51 -9.39 -2.07
N LYS A 80 -12.20 -10.53 -1.96
CA LYS A 80 -13.55 -10.68 -2.50
C LYS A 80 -14.54 -10.11 -1.48
N PRO A 81 -15.55 -9.31 -1.88
CA PRO A 81 -16.58 -8.84 -0.96
C PRO A 81 -17.21 -10.03 -0.21
N SER A 82 -17.28 -9.92 1.11
CA SER A 82 -17.84 -10.98 1.95
C SER A 82 -19.36 -10.99 1.87
N ASP A 83 -19.97 -12.15 2.09
CA ASP A 83 -21.43 -12.29 2.16
C ASP A 83 -22.03 -11.76 3.47
N ILE A 84 -21.24 -11.06 4.30
CA ILE A 84 -21.70 -10.47 5.57
C ILE A 84 -22.58 -9.26 5.27
N PRO A 85 -23.83 -9.22 5.76
CA PRO A 85 -24.69 -8.05 5.64
C PRO A 85 -24.04 -6.81 6.27
N LYS A 86 -24.18 -5.66 5.60
CA LYS A 86 -23.51 -4.40 6.00
C LYS A 86 -23.82 -3.97 7.44
N ASN A 87 -25.06 -4.16 7.89
CA ASN A 87 -25.49 -3.86 9.26
C ASN A 87 -24.82 -4.73 10.35
N GLU A 88 -24.16 -5.83 9.97
CA GLU A 88 -23.42 -6.67 10.93
C GLU A 88 -21.99 -6.17 11.16
N TYR A 89 -21.32 -5.68 10.11
CA TYR A 89 -19.96 -5.15 10.25
C TYR A 89 -19.90 -3.63 10.45
N LEU A 90 -20.94 -2.89 10.06
CA LEU A 90 -20.99 -1.43 10.13
C LEU A 90 -22.18 -0.99 10.99
N GLN A 91 -21.90 -0.21 12.03
CA GLN A 91 -22.91 0.50 12.79
C GLN A 91 -23.13 1.90 12.21
N GLY A 92 -24.38 2.21 11.87
CA GLY A 92 -24.76 3.47 11.25
C GLY A 92 -24.87 3.33 9.74
N PHE A 93 -24.42 4.34 9.00
CA PHE A 93 -24.57 4.42 7.55
C PHE A 93 -23.24 4.79 6.89
N ASP A 94 -23.02 4.24 5.70
CA ASP A 94 -22.08 4.78 4.72
C ASP A 94 -22.87 5.48 3.59
N ASN A 95 -22.25 5.69 2.45
CA ASN A 95 -22.75 6.48 1.33
C ASN A 95 -23.18 7.89 1.78
N GLN A 96 -22.38 8.46 2.69
CA GLN A 96 -22.55 9.82 3.19
C GLN A 96 -21.53 10.74 2.53
N ARG A 97 -21.92 11.99 2.33
CA ARG A 97 -21.02 13.03 1.84
C ARG A 97 -19.91 13.28 2.86
N ILE A 98 -18.67 13.42 2.39
CA ILE A 98 -17.55 13.88 3.20
C ILE A 98 -17.75 15.38 3.45
N GLN A 99 -18.05 15.74 4.70
CA GLN A 99 -18.35 17.12 5.09
C GLN A 99 -17.11 17.91 5.50
N ASP A 100 -16.08 17.22 5.98
CA ASP A 100 -14.84 17.83 6.44
C ASP A 100 -13.87 17.99 5.27
N TYR A 101 -13.83 19.22 4.75
CA TYR A 101 -12.85 19.65 3.78
C TYR A 101 -12.45 21.10 4.02
N THR A 102 -11.24 21.46 3.60
CA THR A 102 -10.71 22.81 3.71
C THR A 102 -9.92 23.15 2.45
N ASN A 103 -10.15 24.33 1.88
CA ASN A 103 -9.41 24.76 0.70
C ASN A 103 -7.96 25.12 1.04
N SER A 104 -7.09 24.95 0.05
CA SER A 104 -5.71 25.36 0.12
C SER A 104 -5.57 26.84 0.43
N PHE A 105 -4.59 27.20 1.27
CA PHE A 105 -4.36 28.57 1.72
C PHE A 105 -2.96 29.03 1.30
N ASN A 106 -2.89 30.16 0.58
CA ASN A 106 -1.64 30.76 0.08
C ASN A 106 -0.73 29.82 -0.75
N THR A 107 -1.33 28.93 -1.54
CA THR A 107 -0.63 28.03 -2.47
C THR A 107 -0.80 28.49 -3.93
N LEU A 108 0.15 28.13 -4.80
CA LEU A 108 0.02 28.34 -6.25
C LEU A 108 -0.89 27.29 -6.89
N GLN A 109 -0.74 26.02 -6.49
CA GLN A 109 -1.71 24.98 -6.84
C GLN A 109 -2.89 25.09 -5.89
N ILE A 110 -4.05 25.46 -6.44
CA ILE A 110 -5.32 25.43 -5.69
C ILE A 110 -5.74 23.96 -5.51
N TYR A 111 -6.19 23.60 -4.31
CA TYR A 111 -6.82 22.32 -4.05
C TYR A 111 -7.82 22.39 -2.91
N SER A 112 -8.73 21.42 -2.83
CA SER A 112 -9.59 21.19 -1.66
C SER A 112 -9.07 19.95 -0.93
N HIS A 113 -8.68 20.09 0.34
CA HIS A 113 -8.21 19.00 1.18
C HIS A 113 -9.41 18.33 1.87
N TYR A 114 -9.62 17.05 1.64
CA TYR A 114 -10.70 16.26 2.25
C TYR A 114 -10.16 15.39 3.37
N SER A 115 -10.91 15.30 4.47
CA SER A 115 -10.64 14.41 5.59
C SER A 115 -11.87 13.56 5.91
N LEU A 116 -11.71 12.24 5.88
CA LEU A 116 -12.73 11.29 6.30
C LEU A 116 -12.26 10.59 7.56
N SER A 117 -12.79 10.99 8.70
CA SER A 117 -12.59 10.29 9.98
C SER A 117 -13.48 9.05 10.07
N LEU A 118 -12.92 7.93 10.52
CA LEU A 118 -13.63 6.71 10.86
C LEU A 118 -13.18 6.24 12.25
N PRO A 119 -14.10 6.05 13.22
CA PRO A 119 -15.54 6.32 13.13
C PRO A 119 -15.89 7.82 13.06
N ASN A 120 -17.14 8.12 12.66
CA ASN A 120 -17.72 9.48 12.64
C ASN A 120 -19.22 9.46 13.03
N GLN A 121 -19.89 10.61 12.94
CA GLN A 121 -21.31 10.77 13.32
C GLN A 121 -22.27 9.83 12.58
N HIS A 122 -21.96 9.45 11.33
CA HIS A 122 -22.80 8.58 10.50
C HIS A 122 -22.32 7.13 10.53
N THR A 123 -21.01 6.89 10.39
CA THR A 123 -20.38 5.58 10.51
C THR A 123 -19.79 5.46 11.91
N GLN A 124 -20.62 5.05 12.86
CA GLN A 124 -20.31 5.11 14.30
C GLN A 124 -19.29 4.06 14.72
N GLN A 125 -19.28 2.89 14.07
CA GLN A 125 -18.37 1.81 14.43
C GLN A 125 -18.21 0.79 13.30
N LEU A 126 -16.99 0.29 13.10
CA LEU A 126 -16.73 -0.96 12.39
C LEU A 126 -16.58 -2.07 13.44
N ARG A 127 -17.51 -3.04 13.41
CA ARG A 127 -17.76 -3.98 14.51
C ARG A 127 -16.93 -5.25 14.46
N ILE A 128 -16.44 -5.63 13.27
CA ILE A 128 -15.69 -6.87 13.07
C ILE A 128 -14.31 -6.59 12.48
N SER A 129 -13.36 -7.48 12.79
CA SER A 129 -12.05 -7.51 12.13
C SER A 129 -12.15 -8.08 10.73
N GLY A 130 -11.13 -7.85 9.91
CA GLY A 130 -11.13 -8.30 8.53
C GLY A 130 -10.51 -7.29 7.57
N ASN A 131 -10.65 -7.60 6.29
CA ASN A 131 -10.25 -6.74 5.20
C ASN A 131 -11.40 -5.79 4.85
N TYR A 132 -11.08 -4.55 4.55
CA TYR A 132 -12.07 -3.56 4.13
C TYR A 132 -11.58 -2.78 2.92
N MET A 133 -12.48 -2.56 1.97
CA MET A 133 -12.29 -1.64 0.85
C MET A 133 -13.08 -0.36 1.13
N LEU A 134 -12.38 0.76 1.18
CA LEU A 134 -12.97 2.10 1.24
C LEU A 134 -13.08 2.64 -0.18
N LYS A 135 -14.30 2.89 -0.66
CA LYS A 135 -14.56 3.51 -1.96
C LYS A 135 -14.88 4.98 -1.76
N ILE A 136 -14.26 5.84 -2.56
CA ILE A 136 -14.66 7.24 -2.69
C ILE A 136 -15.42 7.39 -4.01
N LEU A 137 -16.61 7.97 -3.93
CA LEU A 137 -17.54 8.12 -5.04
C LEU A 137 -17.75 9.61 -5.35
N ASN A 138 -18.02 9.93 -6.61
CA ASN A 138 -18.43 11.28 -7.02
C ASN A 138 -19.95 11.49 -6.77
N ASN A 139 -20.47 12.66 -7.14
CA ASN A 139 -21.88 12.99 -6.98
C ASN A 139 -22.84 12.08 -7.79
N ASP A 140 -22.36 11.50 -8.88
CA ASP A 140 -23.10 10.54 -9.70
C ASP A 140 -23.00 9.09 -9.17
N LYS A 141 -22.37 8.90 -8.00
CA LYS A 141 -22.08 7.61 -7.35
C LYS A 141 -21.14 6.71 -8.14
N GLU A 142 -20.34 7.28 -9.02
CA GLU A 142 -19.28 6.56 -9.73
C GLU A 142 -18.03 6.50 -8.86
N THR A 143 -17.30 5.39 -8.95
CA THR A 143 -16.07 5.21 -8.15
C THR A 143 -14.95 6.10 -8.68
N VAL A 144 -14.47 7.00 -7.83
CA VAL A 144 -13.32 7.86 -8.10
C VAL A 144 -12.04 7.09 -7.82
N PHE A 145 -11.94 6.53 -6.62
CA PHE A 145 -10.84 5.66 -6.24
C PHE A 145 -11.25 4.74 -5.09
N THR A 146 -10.43 3.73 -4.83
CA THR A 146 -10.64 2.85 -3.68
C THR A 146 -9.32 2.60 -2.96
N ARG A 147 -9.37 2.40 -1.64
CA ARG A 147 -8.22 2.03 -0.83
C ARG A 147 -8.52 0.86 0.09
N LYS A 148 -7.57 -0.07 0.16
CA LYS A 148 -7.59 -1.16 1.13
C LYS A 148 -7.20 -0.66 2.51
N PHE A 149 -7.90 -1.16 3.53
CA PHE A 149 -7.44 -1.13 4.91
C PHE A 149 -7.83 -2.41 5.64
N ILE A 150 -7.17 -2.70 6.76
CA ILE A 150 -7.36 -3.92 7.53
C ILE A 150 -7.60 -3.56 8.99
N LEU A 151 -8.61 -4.19 9.59
CA LEU A 151 -8.86 -4.11 11.03
C LEU A 151 -8.48 -5.43 11.69
N TYR A 152 -7.60 -5.39 12.68
CA TYR A 152 -7.13 -6.58 13.38
C TYR A 152 -7.52 -6.60 14.87
N GLU A 153 -7.75 -7.78 15.41
CA GLU A 153 -7.91 -8.06 16.84
C GLU A 153 -6.56 -8.43 17.44
N ASP A 154 -6.37 -8.23 18.74
CA ASP A 154 -5.14 -8.61 19.44
C ASP A 154 -5.35 -9.89 20.27
N LEU A 155 -5.63 -11.01 19.59
CA LEU A 155 -5.94 -12.30 20.22
C LEU A 155 -4.81 -13.32 20.15
N VAL A 156 -3.81 -13.07 19.30
CA VAL A 156 -2.66 -13.95 19.08
C VAL A 156 -1.39 -13.12 19.06
N THR A 157 -0.31 -13.67 19.61
CA THR A 157 1.02 -13.07 19.55
C THR A 157 1.80 -13.69 18.40
N VAL A 158 2.45 -12.84 17.60
CA VAL A 158 3.22 -13.26 16.43
C VAL A 158 4.66 -12.79 16.59
N PRO A 159 5.52 -13.53 17.35
CA PRO A 159 6.94 -13.21 17.40
C PRO A 159 7.61 -13.55 16.06
N ILE A 160 8.35 -12.59 15.52
CA ILE A 160 9.01 -12.66 14.21
C ILE A 160 10.52 -12.46 14.41
N GLN A 161 11.31 -13.23 13.66
CA GLN A 161 12.75 -13.06 13.54
C GLN A 161 13.09 -12.90 12.06
N VAL A 162 13.74 -11.78 11.73
CA VAL A 162 14.33 -11.58 10.41
C VAL A 162 15.74 -12.17 10.43
N LYS A 163 16.02 -13.03 9.45
CA LYS A 163 17.29 -13.75 9.31
C LYS A 163 17.82 -13.60 7.90
N ARG A 164 19.09 -13.92 7.70
CA ARG A 164 19.64 -14.11 6.36
C ARG A 164 19.07 -15.38 5.73
N ALA A 165 18.94 -15.38 4.40
CA ALA A 165 18.57 -16.60 3.68
C ALA A 165 19.65 -17.68 3.87
N ARG A 166 19.23 -18.96 3.98
CA ARG A 166 20.16 -20.08 4.15
C ARG A 166 20.81 -20.53 2.84
N THR A 167 20.11 -20.36 1.73
CA THR A 167 20.62 -20.73 0.41
C THR A 167 21.80 -19.82 0.05
N VAL A 168 22.97 -20.41 -0.22
CA VAL A 168 24.22 -19.69 -0.49
C VAL A 168 24.08 -18.67 -1.62
N SER A 169 23.29 -18.97 -2.67
CA SER A 169 23.05 -18.04 -3.77
C SER A 169 22.26 -16.78 -3.37
N ASN A 170 21.48 -16.85 -2.28
CA ASN A 170 20.52 -15.82 -1.88
C ASN A 170 20.91 -15.10 -0.58
N VAL A 171 21.92 -15.57 0.14
CA VAL A 171 22.31 -15.10 1.48
C VAL A 171 22.67 -13.61 1.54
N GLU A 172 23.15 -13.05 0.43
CA GLU A 172 23.51 -11.64 0.30
C GLU A 172 22.35 -10.75 -0.15
N TYR A 173 21.25 -11.34 -0.65
CA TYR A 173 20.21 -10.61 -1.39
C TYR A 173 18.80 -10.73 -0.78
N LYS A 174 18.60 -11.65 0.17
CA LYS A 174 17.27 -11.97 0.71
C LYS A 174 17.19 -11.92 2.23
N HIS A 175 16.02 -11.52 2.68
CA HIS A 175 15.57 -11.64 4.07
C HIS A 175 14.67 -12.87 4.22
N ASN A 176 14.97 -13.72 5.21
CA ASN A 176 14.14 -14.85 5.60
C ASN A 176 13.35 -14.50 6.87
N LEU A 177 12.05 -14.77 6.87
CA LEU A 177 11.19 -14.51 8.01
C LEU A 177 10.82 -15.82 8.70
N ASP A 178 11.38 -16.03 9.89
CA ASP A 178 10.98 -17.08 10.82
C ASP A 178 9.96 -16.49 11.80
N PHE A 179 8.82 -17.14 11.96
CA PHE A 179 7.83 -16.68 12.93
C PHE A 179 7.01 -17.83 13.51
N SER A 180 6.26 -17.51 14.56
CA SER A 180 5.24 -18.40 15.11
C SER A 180 3.97 -17.64 15.39
N ILE A 181 2.85 -18.35 15.40
CA ILE A 181 1.57 -17.81 15.82
C ILE A 181 1.23 -18.52 17.13
N LYS A 182 1.14 -17.74 18.20
CA LYS A 182 0.90 -18.24 19.56
C LYS A 182 -0.40 -17.67 20.07
N SER A 183 -1.28 -18.50 20.61
CA SER A 183 -2.50 -18.03 21.25
C SER A 183 -2.77 -18.77 22.55
N LYS A 184 -3.16 -17.99 23.56
CA LYS A 184 -3.75 -18.49 24.81
C LYS A 184 -5.27 -18.39 24.81
N THR A 185 -5.85 -17.70 23.84
CA THR A 185 -7.28 -17.37 23.76
C THR A 185 -7.99 -18.23 22.73
N ILE A 186 -7.36 -18.45 21.56
CA ILE A 186 -7.91 -19.24 20.46
C ILE A 186 -7.24 -20.61 20.47
N ASN A 187 -8.04 -21.68 20.48
CA ASN A 187 -7.57 -23.03 20.18
C ASN A 187 -7.77 -23.31 18.69
N PHE A 188 -6.70 -23.37 17.91
CA PHE A 188 -6.81 -23.41 16.45
C PHE A 188 -7.37 -24.76 15.96
N GLN A 189 -8.54 -24.72 15.33
CA GLN A 189 -9.12 -25.89 14.66
C GLN A 189 -8.55 -26.02 13.26
N ASN A 190 -8.10 -27.21 12.85
CA ASN A 190 -7.59 -27.49 11.51
C ASN A 190 -6.67 -26.37 10.97
N PRO A 191 -5.57 -26.03 11.66
CA PRO A 191 -4.78 -24.83 11.38
C PRO A 191 -4.25 -24.75 9.95
N LEU A 192 -3.96 -25.90 9.31
CA LEU A 192 -3.55 -25.97 7.90
C LEU A 192 -4.58 -25.39 6.92
N LYS A 193 -5.86 -25.37 7.30
CA LYS A 193 -6.97 -24.87 6.47
C LYS A 193 -7.50 -23.53 6.97
N ASN A 194 -7.60 -23.39 8.29
CA ASN A 194 -8.36 -22.31 8.92
C ASN A 194 -7.49 -21.10 9.27
N VAL A 195 -6.16 -21.28 9.38
CA VAL A 195 -5.23 -20.17 9.59
C VAL A 195 -4.57 -19.82 8.26
N LYS A 196 -4.65 -18.54 7.88
CA LYS A 196 -3.94 -17.99 6.73
C LYS A 196 -3.09 -16.81 7.18
N VAL A 197 -1.99 -16.57 6.49
CA VAL A 197 -1.09 -15.45 6.80
C VAL A 197 -0.93 -14.55 5.59
N ALA A 198 -0.78 -13.24 5.82
CA ALA A 198 -0.26 -12.32 4.83
C ALA A 198 0.95 -11.60 5.42
N ILE A 199 2.08 -11.69 4.72
CA ILE A 199 3.35 -11.09 5.12
C ILE A 199 3.57 -9.90 4.20
N LEU A 200 3.88 -8.73 4.75
CA LEU A 200 4.09 -7.47 4.02
C LEU A 200 5.49 -6.96 4.30
N GLN A 201 6.20 -6.53 3.26
CA GLN A 201 7.44 -5.73 3.36
C GLN A 201 7.07 -4.25 3.15
N ASN A 202 7.45 -3.39 4.10
CA ASN A 202 7.25 -1.94 4.09
C ASN A 202 5.79 -1.52 3.80
N GLY A 203 4.82 -2.32 4.24
CA GLY A 203 3.40 -2.04 4.02
C GLY A 203 2.90 -2.22 2.57
N LYS A 204 3.72 -2.79 1.67
CA LYS A 204 3.37 -3.02 0.27
C LYS A 204 2.40 -4.20 0.13
N PHE A 205 1.14 -3.91 -0.23
CA PHE A 205 0.12 -4.94 -0.45
C PHE A 205 0.28 -5.69 -1.77
N ASN A 206 0.89 -5.06 -2.78
CA ASN A 206 1.06 -5.61 -4.13
C ASN A 206 2.07 -6.76 -4.19
N SER A 207 3.06 -6.79 -3.28
CA SER A 207 4.08 -7.83 -3.17
C SER A 207 3.87 -8.78 -2.00
N ALA A 208 2.68 -8.76 -1.38
CA ALA A 208 2.37 -9.56 -0.21
C ALA A 208 2.53 -11.07 -0.45
N ILE A 209 3.38 -11.72 0.34
CA ILE A 209 3.46 -13.19 0.42
C ILE A 209 2.24 -13.71 1.16
N LYS A 210 1.53 -14.65 0.54
CA LYS A 210 0.23 -15.18 0.96
C LYS A 210 0.17 -16.71 0.79
N ASN A 211 -0.85 -17.32 1.36
CA ASN A 211 -1.15 -18.76 1.22
C ASN A 211 -0.03 -19.69 1.69
N ILE A 212 0.70 -19.30 2.73
CA ILE A 212 1.72 -20.14 3.37
C ILE A 212 1.07 -20.89 4.53
N PRO A 213 1.02 -22.24 4.51
CA PRO A 213 0.56 -23.03 5.65
C PRO A 213 1.64 -23.08 6.75
N PRO A 214 1.32 -23.44 8.01
CA PRO A 214 2.35 -23.72 9.00
C PRO A 214 3.12 -25.01 8.65
N GLN A 215 4.43 -25.05 8.93
CA GLN A 215 5.24 -26.25 8.70
C GLN A 215 4.94 -27.35 9.73
N TYR A 216 4.80 -26.96 10.99
CA TYR A 216 4.47 -27.86 12.08
C TYR A 216 3.75 -27.10 13.20
N THR A 217 3.07 -27.87 14.04
CA THR A 217 2.32 -27.38 15.20
C THR A 217 2.90 -28.01 16.45
N ILE A 218 3.19 -27.21 17.49
CA ILE A 218 3.65 -27.69 18.80
C ILE A 218 2.59 -27.27 19.83
N GLY A 219 1.77 -28.21 20.28
CA GLY A 219 0.60 -27.88 21.09
C GLY A 219 -0.38 -27.03 20.29
N ASN A 220 -0.55 -25.76 20.66
CA ASN A 220 -1.37 -24.77 19.94
C ASN A 220 -0.52 -23.74 19.16
N ASP A 221 0.81 -23.82 19.24
CA ASP A 221 1.70 -22.89 18.55
C ASP A 221 1.93 -23.35 17.11
N LEU A 222 1.68 -22.46 16.14
CA LEU A 222 1.90 -22.72 14.72
C LEU A 222 3.25 -22.16 14.30
N ILE A 223 4.11 -22.98 13.70
CA ILE A 223 5.50 -22.61 13.43
C ILE A 223 5.76 -22.48 11.93
N TYR A 224 6.40 -21.37 11.55
CA TYR A 224 6.76 -21.01 10.18
C TYR A 224 8.27 -20.71 10.14
N LYS A 225 9.07 -21.70 9.78
CA LYS A 225 10.53 -21.59 9.61
C LYS A 225 10.92 -22.09 8.22
N TYR A 226 10.29 -21.49 7.22
CA TYR A 226 10.55 -21.80 5.82
C TYR A 226 11.90 -21.24 5.40
N ASP A 227 12.52 -21.93 4.44
CA ASP A 227 13.78 -21.50 3.84
C ASP A 227 13.57 -20.83 2.47
N SER A 228 12.32 -20.73 1.98
CA SER A 228 12.03 -20.09 0.68
C SER A 228 10.70 -19.34 0.63
N GLU A 229 9.66 -19.88 1.24
CA GLU A 229 8.27 -19.44 1.10
C GLU A 229 8.00 -18.13 1.85
N THR A 230 8.77 -17.86 2.90
CA THR A 230 8.69 -16.63 3.72
C THR A 230 9.91 -15.73 3.48
N GLN A 231 10.46 -15.75 2.25
CA GLN A 231 11.58 -14.90 1.87
C GLN A 231 11.17 -13.70 1.03
N TYR A 232 11.72 -12.55 1.38
CA TYR A 232 11.69 -11.36 0.55
C TYR A 232 13.06 -11.09 -0.06
N TRP A 233 13.06 -10.57 -1.28
CA TRP A 233 14.19 -9.81 -1.80
C TRP A 233 14.40 -8.58 -0.91
N ALA A 234 15.64 -8.37 -0.47
CA ALA A 234 15.93 -7.40 0.57
C ALA A 234 15.78 -5.94 0.10
N GLY A 235 15.87 -5.70 -1.22
CA GLY A 235 15.83 -4.37 -1.80
C GLY A 235 17.03 -3.52 -1.41
N ASN A 236 16.83 -2.21 -1.42
CA ASN A 236 17.78 -1.21 -0.95
C ASN A 236 17.00 -0.10 -0.23
N GLU A 237 17.69 0.76 0.50
CA GLU A 237 17.08 1.91 1.16
C GLU A 237 16.35 2.79 0.12
N PHE A 238 15.18 3.29 0.46
CA PHE A 238 14.43 4.20 -0.41
C PHE A 238 15.26 5.47 -0.67
N LEU A 239 15.17 5.96 -1.90
CA LEU A 239 15.63 7.31 -2.21
C LEU A 239 14.67 8.31 -1.57
N TYR A 240 15.10 9.55 -1.42
CA TYR A 240 14.23 10.62 -0.94
C TYR A 240 14.53 11.94 -1.61
N PHE A 241 13.59 12.86 -1.54
CA PHE A 241 13.85 14.27 -1.75
C PHE A 241 13.08 15.08 -0.69
N GLU A 242 13.53 16.31 -0.47
CA GLU A 242 12.88 17.22 0.46
C GLU A 242 12.66 18.60 -0.17
N ASN A 243 11.41 19.02 -0.27
CA ASN A 243 11.00 20.34 -0.79
C ASN A 243 10.13 21.13 0.22
N LYS A 244 10.44 21.02 1.52
CA LYS A 244 9.74 21.78 2.59
C LYS A 244 9.78 23.29 2.36
N ASP A 245 10.90 23.80 1.83
CA ASP A 245 10.94 25.10 1.16
C ASP A 245 10.95 24.87 -0.35
N ILE A 246 9.82 25.16 -1.00
CA ILE A 246 9.60 24.90 -2.43
C ILE A 246 10.49 25.75 -3.34
N LYS A 247 11.07 26.84 -2.83
CA LYS A 247 11.82 27.83 -3.63
C LYS A 247 13.31 27.52 -3.69
N VAL A 248 13.78 26.59 -2.85
CA VAL A 248 15.21 26.33 -2.64
C VAL A 248 15.55 24.91 -3.07
N ALA A 249 16.70 24.76 -3.72
CA ALA A 249 17.29 23.45 -4.00
C ALA A 249 17.91 22.87 -2.71
N ASN A 250 17.16 22.00 -2.05
CA ASN A 250 17.56 21.29 -0.82
C ASN A 250 17.97 19.84 -1.12
N ASN A 251 17.83 18.94 -0.15
CA ASN A 251 18.25 17.54 -0.24
C ASN A 251 17.72 16.85 -1.50
N ASN A 252 18.66 16.34 -2.29
CA ASN A 252 18.44 15.60 -3.53
C ASN A 252 17.73 16.41 -4.65
N ILE A 253 17.59 17.73 -4.50
CA ILE A 253 17.10 18.66 -5.53
C ILE A 253 18.29 19.40 -6.13
N SER A 254 18.49 19.25 -7.44
CA SER A 254 19.57 19.91 -8.18
C SER A 254 19.26 21.37 -8.54
N ARG A 255 17.99 21.67 -8.83
CA ARG A 255 17.53 23.01 -9.21
C ARG A 255 16.04 23.16 -8.95
N VAL A 256 15.63 24.35 -8.54
CA VAL A 256 14.23 24.78 -8.55
C VAL A 256 14.03 25.81 -9.66
N ASP A 257 12.91 25.72 -10.38
CA ASP A 257 12.51 26.66 -11.41
C ASP A 257 11.07 27.13 -11.19
N ALA A 258 10.83 28.43 -11.35
CA ALA A 258 9.54 29.09 -11.20
C ALA A 258 9.01 29.64 -12.54
N SER A 259 9.47 29.09 -13.67
CA SER A 259 9.08 29.52 -15.01
C SER A 259 7.65 29.16 -15.41
N THR A 260 6.97 28.28 -14.67
CA THR A 260 5.58 27.85 -14.90
C THR A 260 4.63 28.37 -13.82
N ALA A 261 3.33 28.07 -13.96
CA ALA A 261 2.30 28.50 -13.01
C ALA A 261 2.53 28.00 -11.57
N ILE A 262 3.15 26.83 -11.41
CA ILE A 262 3.61 26.28 -10.13
C ILE A 262 5.11 26.01 -10.20
N TYR A 263 5.76 25.76 -9.06
CA TYR A 263 7.19 25.48 -9.00
C TYR A 263 7.56 24.13 -9.61
N ASN A 264 8.79 24.05 -10.10
CA ASN A 264 9.42 22.84 -10.63
C ASN A 264 10.64 22.50 -9.76
N ALA A 265 10.71 21.27 -9.25
CA ALA A 265 11.87 20.74 -8.55
C ALA A 265 12.54 19.67 -9.42
N TYR A 266 13.77 19.92 -9.86
CA TYR A 266 14.56 18.96 -10.61
C TYR A 266 15.44 18.15 -9.66
N LEU A 267 15.18 16.85 -9.55
CA LEU A 267 16.03 15.98 -8.74
C LEU A 267 17.39 15.78 -9.40
N TYR A 268 18.42 15.47 -8.60
CA TYR A 268 19.66 14.94 -9.18
C TYR A 268 19.38 13.63 -9.92
N THR A 269 20.08 13.38 -11.03
CA THR A 269 19.99 12.09 -11.72
C THR A 269 20.48 10.98 -10.80
N ASN A 270 19.58 10.07 -10.43
CA ASN A 270 19.93 8.88 -9.66
C ASN A 270 20.62 7.87 -10.59
N ASN A 271 21.55 7.09 -10.06
CA ASN A 271 22.13 5.95 -10.78
C ASN A 271 21.48 4.65 -10.28
N ALA A 272 21.32 3.67 -11.16
CA ALA A 272 20.95 2.31 -10.74
C ALA A 272 21.99 1.79 -9.72
N ARG A 273 21.51 1.35 -8.56
CA ARG A 273 22.38 1.05 -7.40
C ARG A 273 22.77 -0.43 -7.30
N ALA A 274 22.18 -1.32 -8.11
CA ALA A 274 22.39 -2.76 -8.03
C ALA A 274 23.86 -3.23 -8.15
N ASN A 275 24.70 -2.47 -8.87
CA ASN A 275 26.11 -2.80 -9.09
C ASN A 275 27.07 -2.08 -8.12
N PHE A 276 26.54 -1.35 -7.14
CA PHE A 276 27.34 -0.64 -6.13
C PHE A 276 27.31 -1.41 -4.80
N PRO A 277 28.36 -1.29 -3.97
CA PRO A 277 28.30 -1.80 -2.60
C PRO A 277 27.16 -1.14 -1.81
N TYR A 278 26.59 -1.89 -0.86
CA TYR A 278 25.59 -1.36 0.06
C TYR A 278 26.13 -0.14 0.82
N SER A 279 25.30 0.89 0.94
CA SER A 279 25.55 2.08 1.74
C SER A 279 24.31 2.35 2.58
N ASN A 280 24.50 2.48 3.90
CA ASN A 280 23.39 2.76 4.80
C ASN A 280 22.95 4.22 4.64
N THR A 281 21.68 4.42 4.30
CA THR A 281 21.03 5.72 4.19
C THR A 281 19.71 5.65 4.93
N GLU A 282 19.56 6.48 5.97
CA GLU A 282 18.32 6.52 6.75
C GLU A 282 17.13 6.93 5.87
N ASP A 283 16.03 6.18 6.00
CA ASP A 283 14.77 6.44 5.34
C ASP A 283 13.58 6.22 6.30
N ILE A 284 12.35 6.38 5.80
CA ILE A 284 11.12 6.03 6.51
C ILE A 284 10.32 4.96 5.76
N ASN A 285 11.03 3.99 5.17
CA ASN A 285 10.50 2.79 4.52
C ASN A 285 9.42 3.07 3.45
N GLY A 286 9.63 4.12 2.65
CA GLY A 286 8.72 4.49 1.56
C GLY A 286 7.62 5.48 1.95
N ASN A 287 7.55 5.86 3.22
CA ASN A 287 6.57 6.83 3.72
C ASN A 287 6.91 8.27 3.24
N PHE A 288 5.97 9.19 3.43
CA PHE A 288 6.14 10.61 3.12
C PHE A 288 5.50 11.46 4.23
N VAL A 289 6.00 12.68 4.39
CA VAL A 289 5.56 13.63 5.41
C VAL A 289 5.27 14.96 4.73
N VAL A 290 4.00 15.30 4.59
CA VAL A 290 3.56 16.60 4.07
C VAL A 290 3.97 17.67 5.06
N ARG A 291 4.85 18.57 4.63
CA ARG A 291 5.35 19.64 5.46
C ARG A 291 5.90 20.77 4.60
N ASN A 292 5.59 22.00 4.99
CA ASN A 292 6.17 23.21 4.42
C ASN A 292 6.75 24.07 5.54
N PHE A 293 7.71 24.93 5.17
CA PHE A 293 8.38 25.82 6.11
C PHE A 293 7.43 26.93 6.58
N ASN A 294 7.52 27.33 7.87
CA ASN A 294 6.70 28.38 8.49
C ASN A 294 5.18 28.20 8.31
N SER A 295 4.69 26.97 8.45
CA SER A 295 3.27 26.64 8.33
C SER A 295 2.67 26.28 9.68
N GLU A 296 1.42 26.71 9.90
CA GLU A 296 0.60 26.26 11.03
C GLU A 296 -0.13 24.96 10.68
N ASN A 297 -0.60 24.82 9.44
CA ASN A 297 -1.29 23.64 8.94
C ASN A 297 -0.80 23.22 7.54
N SER A 298 0.20 22.34 7.51
CA SER A 298 0.76 21.85 6.25
C SER A 298 -0.24 21.04 5.40
N ALA A 299 -1.37 20.58 5.95
CA ALA A 299 -2.38 19.89 5.15
C ALA A 299 -3.04 20.81 4.11
N VAL A 300 -3.10 22.11 4.36
CA VAL A 300 -3.74 23.10 3.47
C VAL A 300 -2.79 24.21 3.00
N GLU A 301 -1.65 24.38 3.65
CA GLU A 301 -0.67 25.42 3.30
C GLU A 301 0.50 24.87 2.45
N ALA A 302 0.70 23.55 2.41
CA ALA A 302 1.72 22.96 1.55
C ALA A 302 1.29 23.01 0.09
N ASP A 303 2.17 23.53 -0.77
CA ASP A 303 1.90 23.67 -2.20
C ASP A 303 2.25 22.38 -2.96
N TYR A 304 1.83 22.29 -4.21
CA TYR A 304 2.28 21.25 -5.14
C TYR A 304 3.35 21.78 -6.09
N ALA A 305 4.33 20.93 -6.39
CA ALA A 305 5.37 21.20 -7.36
C ALA A 305 5.44 20.07 -8.40
N TRP A 306 5.81 20.42 -9.63
CA TRP A 306 6.28 19.42 -10.58
C TRP A 306 7.66 18.94 -10.15
N VAL A 307 7.76 17.68 -9.73
CA VAL A 307 9.01 17.03 -9.39
C VAL A 307 9.50 16.21 -10.58
N TYR A 308 10.66 16.57 -11.11
CA TYR A 308 11.29 15.91 -12.25
C TYR A 308 12.27 14.85 -11.76
N PHE A 309 11.86 13.60 -11.87
CA PHE A 309 12.67 12.42 -11.60
C PHE A 309 13.57 12.11 -12.79
N SER A 310 14.77 11.63 -12.48
CA SER A 310 15.81 11.32 -13.47
C SER A 310 16.59 10.10 -13.00
N LEU A 311 16.68 9.08 -13.85
CA LEU A 311 17.36 7.81 -13.56
C LEU A 311 18.30 7.42 -14.70
N SER A 312 19.58 7.26 -14.39
CA SER A 312 20.59 6.64 -15.24
C SER A 312 20.71 5.15 -14.91
N ALA A 313 20.21 4.30 -15.82
CA ALA A 313 20.24 2.85 -15.67
C ALA A 313 20.72 2.18 -16.98
N PRO A 314 21.98 2.40 -17.40
CA PRO A 314 22.47 1.97 -18.71
C PRO A 314 22.54 0.44 -18.88
N THR A 315 22.62 -0.31 -17.78
CA THR A 315 22.66 -1.78 -17.79
C THR A 315 21.28 -2.41 -17.62
N PHE A 316 20.21 -1.61 -17.52
CA PHE A 316 18.86 -2.12 -17.32
C PHE A 316 18.31 -2.77 -18.60
N ASN A 317 17.61 -3.88 -18.43
CA ASN A 317 17.02 -4.63 -19.54
C ASN A 317 15.80 -3.89 -20.12
N ASN A 318 15.91 -3.46 -21.39
CA ASN A 318 14.89 -2.67 -22.10
C ASN A 318 13.51 -3.34 -22.27
N ASN A 319 13.32 -4.59 -21.83
CA ASN A 319 12.04 -5.29 -21.93
C ASN A 319 11.07 -4.98 -20.78
N ASN A 320 11.56 -4.47 -19.65
CA ASN A 320 10.76 -4.12 -18.49
C ASN A 320 10.47 -2.61 -18.48
N ALA A 321 9.33 -2.23 -17.91
CA ALA A 321 8.99 -0.83 -17.66
C ALA A 321 9.49 -0.41 -16.27
N ILE A 322 9.94 0.84 -16.14
CA ILE A 322 10.36 1.41 -14.85
C ILE A 322 9.24 2.29 -14.33
N TYR A 323 8.87 2.12 -13.06
CA TYR A 323 7.88 2.95 -12.37
C TYR A 323 8.51 3.61 -11.15
N ILE A 324 8.08 4.83 -10.87
CA ILE A 324 8.37 5.53 -9.61
C ILE A 324 7.36 5.08 -8.57
N ASN A 325 7.84 4.61 -7.43
CA ASN A 325 7.02 3.89 -6.48
C ASN A 325 7.28 4.36 -5.04
N GLY A 326 6.23 4.46 -4.21
CA GLY A 326 6.32 4.87 -2.82
C GLY A 326 4.95 4.93 -2.15
N MET A 327 4.88 5.24 -0.86
CA MET A 327 3.59 5.29 -0.15
C MET A 327 2.71 6.44 -0.66
N PHE A 328 3.29 7.54 -1.13
CA PHE A 328 2.59 8.71 -1.66
C PHE A 328 1.70 8.41 -2.88
N ASN A 329 2.01 7.33 -3.61
CA ASN A 329 1.20 6.86 -4.73
C ASN A 329 0.63 5.45 -4.51
N ASN A 330 0.55 5.00 -3.25
CA ASN A 330 0.08 3.66 -2.86
C ASN A 330 0.82 2.52 -3.57
N TYR A 331 2.10 2.70 -3.82
CA TYR A 331 2.96 1.78 -4.55
C TYR A 331 2.41 1.38 -5.95
N SER A 332 1.67 2.31 -6.59
CA SER A 332 0.93 2.07 -7.83
C SER A 332 1.81 1.91 -9.06
N LEU A 333 1.35 1.09 -10.01
CA LEU A 333 1.99 0.82 -11.31
C LEU A 333 1.18 1.38 -12.49
N THR A 334 0.45 2.48 -12.28
CA THR A 334 -0.31 3.13 -13.35
C THR A 334 0.61 3.86 -14.34
N PRO A 335 0.16 4.09 -15.59
CA PRO A 335 0.95 4.82 -16.60
C PRO A 335 1.42 6.21 -16.16
N GLU A 336 0.73 6.83 -15.20
CA GLU A 336 1.14 8.10 -14.60
C GLU A 336 2.53 8.02 -13.95
N PHE A 337 2.89 6.89 -13.34
CA PHE A 337 4.16 6.72 -12.64
C PHE A 337 5.24 6.01 -13.47
N LYS A 338 4.92 5.62 -14.71
CA LYS A 338 5.86 5.01 -15.64
C LYS A 338 6.88 6.04 -16.13
N MET A 339 8.17 5.73 -16.01
CA MET A 339 9.23 6.57 -16.54
C MET A 339 9.40 6.41 -18.05
N ASP A 340 9.81 7.50 -18.70
CA ASP A 340 10.00 7.57 -20.14
C ASP A 340 11.50 7.59 -20.46
N TYR A 341 11.97 6.72 -21.36
CA TYR A 341 13.36 6.68 -21.76
C TYR A 341 13.68 7.80 -22.77
N ASN A 342 14.66 8.64 -22.44
CA ASN A 342 15.17 9.68 -23.32
C ASN A 342 16.44 9.20 -24.04
N PRO A 343 16.37 8.77 -25.32
CA PRO A 343 17.50 8.21 -26.05
C PRO A 343 18.60 9.23 -26.34
N LYS A 344 18.29 10.54 -26.32
CA LYS A 344 19.30 11.59 -26.55
C LYS A 344 20.22 11.78 -25.36
N LYS A 345 19.69 11.57 -24.15
CA LYS A 345 20.42 11.70 -22.88
C LYS A 345 20.87 10.36 -22.32
N GLY A 346 20.27 9.25 -22.77
CA GLY A 346 20.55 7.91 -22.25
C GLY A 346 20.00 7.67 -20.84
N ILE A 347 18.96 8.40 -20.42
CA ILE A 347 18.38 8.35 -19.07
C ILE A 347 16.86 8.22 -19.14
N TYR A 348 16.25 7.75 -18.05
CA TYR A 348 14.81 7.74 -17.85
C TYR A 348 14.37 9.02 -17.13
N GLU A 349 13.28 9.63 -17.57
CA GLU A 349 12.77 10.89 -17.02
C GLU A 349 11.25 10.78 -16.77
N LYS A 350 10.76 11.45 -15.71
CA LYS A 350 9.32 11.61 -15.47
C LYS A 350 9.06 12.83 -14.61
N ALA A 351 8.02 13.60 -14.93
CA ALA A 351 7.53 14.64 -14.04
C ALA A 351 6.29 14.14 -13.30
N LEU A 352 6.26 14.30 -11.99
CA LEU A 352 5.11 13.99 -11.14
C LEU A 352 4.73 15.21 -10.31
N LEU A 353 3.43 15.44 -10.15
CA LEU A 353 2.92 16.51 -9.31
C LEU A 353 2.85 16.01 -7.85
N ILE A 354 3.71 16.55 -6.97
CA ILE A 354 3.85 16.08 -5.58
C ILE A 354 3.78 17.27 -4.61
N LYS A 355 3.07 17.05 -3.49
CA LYS A 355 2.89 18.03 -2.41
C LYS A 355 4.19 18.25 -1.64
N GLN A 356 4.43 19.46 -1.13
CA GLN A 356 5.65 19.76 -0.36
C GLN A 356 5.82 18.85 0.86
N GLY A 357 7.07 18.45 1.10
CA GLY A 357 7.41 17.65 2.26
C GLY A 357 8.71 16.88 2.11
N PHE A 358 8.84 15.86 2.94
CA PHE A 358 9.80 14.78 2.76
C PHE A 358 9.08 13.63 2.05
N THR A 359 9.64 13.09 0.97
CA THR A 359 9.03 11.97 0.24
C THR A 359 10.06 10.90 -0.06
N ASN A 360 9.85 9.67 0.44
CA ASN A 360 10.59 8.51 -0.04
C ASN A 360 10.01 7.99 -1.37
N PHE A 361 10.91 7.46 -2.20
CA PHE A 361 10.56 6.79 -3.44
C PHE A 361 11.61 5.75 -3.81
N GLU A 362 11.24 4.82 -4.68
CA GLU A 362 12.13 3.84 -5.29
C GLU A 362 11.80 3.70 -6.78
N TYR A 363 12.71 3.09 -7.54
CA TYR A 363 12.45 2.72 -8.93
C TYR A 363 12.22 1.21 -9.01
N VAL A 364 11.03 0.81 -9.47
CA VAL A 364 10.67 -0.61 -9.62
C VAL A 364 10.61 -1.02 -11.09
N ALA A 365 11.19 -2.18 -11.37
CA ALA A 365 11.11 -2.82 -12.68
C ALA A 365 9.86 -3.70 -12.75
N VAL A 366 9.09 -3.56 -13.82
CA VAL A 366 7.85 -4.30 -14.05
C VAL A 366 7.91 -4.98 -15.41
N ASP A 367 7.66 -6.27 -15.43
CA ASP A 367 7.66 -7.05 -16.66
C ASP A 367 6.45 -6.74 -17.55
N ARG A 368 6.42 -7.33 -18.75
CA ARG A 368 5.30 -7.14 -19.71
C ARG A 368 3.97 -7.71 -19.22
N LYS A 369 3.97 -8.56 -18.18
CA LYS A 369 2.79 -9.15 -17.57
C LYS A 369 2.26 -8.31 -16.39
N GLY A 370 2.96 -7.24 -16.02
CA GLY A 370 2.61 -6.38 -14.89
C GLY A 370 3.14 -6.86 -13.54
N ALA A 371 4.04 -7.86 -13.51
CA ALA A 371 4.66 -8.34 -12.29
C ALA A 371 5.95 -7.56 -11.97
N ILE A 372 6.19 -7.28 -10.69
CA ILE A 372 7.42 -6.63 -10.23
C ILE A 372 8.57 -7.62 -10.30
N ASP A 373 9.66 -7.26 -10.97
CA ASP A 373 10.91 -8.02 -11.04
C ASP A 373 11.81 -7.62 -9.86
N SER A 374 11.54 -8.20 -8.69
CA SER A 374 12.30 -7.93 -7.47
C SER A 374 13.69 -8.57 -7.47
N GLU A 375 13.93 -9.59 -8.29
CA GLU A 375 15.25 -10.23 -8.40
C GLU A 375 16.24 -9.30 -9.09
N ASN A 376 15.83 -8.72 -10.21
CA ASN A 376 16.65 -7.78 -11.00
C ASN A 376 16.30 -6.32 -10.68
N ALA A 377 16.08 -6.03 -9.39
CA ALA A 377 15.73 -4.69 -8.93
C ALA A 377 16.78 -3.65 -9.35
N ILE A 378 16.32 -2.49 -9.83
CA ILE A 378 17.17 -1.39 -10.31
C ILE A 378 18.12 -0.90 -9.22
N ASP A 379 17.62 -0.86 -7.99
CA ASP A 379 18.36 -0.42 -6.81
C ASP A 379 19.19 -1.52 -6.15
N GLY A 380 19.05 -2.77 -6.61
CA GLY A 380 19.73 -3.93 -6.04
C GLY A 380 18.98 -4.57 -4.88
N ASN A 381 19.63 -5.57 -4.31
CA ASN A 381 19.15 -6.35 -3.18
C ASN A 381 20.30 -6.52 -2.20
N PHE A 382 20.16 -6.01 -0.98
CA PHE A 382 21.20 -6.08 0.04
C PHE A 382 20.59 -6.55 1.35
N TYR A 383 21.05 -7.68 1.88
CA TYR A 383 20.51 -8.21 3.15
C TYR A 383 20.71 -7.27 4.35
N GLN A 384 21.54 -6.23 4.22
CA GLN A 384 21.73 -5.22 5.26
C GLN A 384 20.62 -4.16 5.29
N THR A 385 19.80 -4.07 4.24
CA THR A 385 18.77 -3.03 4.11
C THR A 385 17.74 -3.10 5.21
N GLU A 386 17.46 -1.95 5.82
CA GLU A 386 16.40 -1.79 6.79
C GLU A 386 15.03 -1.92 6.11
N ASN A 387 14.23 -2.86 6.59
CA ASN A 387 12.87 -3.09 6.13
C ASN A 387 11.98 -3.37 7.34
N ALA A 388 10.77 -2.85 7.30
CA ALA A 388 9.70 -3.16 8.22
C ALA A 388 8.82 -4.29 7.68
N TYR A 389 8.70 -5.39 8.41
CA TYR A 389 7.82 -6.51 8.08
C TYR A 389 6.60 -6.55 8.99
N SER A 390 5.43 -6.73 8.38
CA SER A 390 4.18 -6.99 9.10
C SER A 390 3.62 -8.36 8.71
N ILE A 391 3.22 -9.16 9.70
CA ILE A 391 2.51 -10.42 9.49
C ILE A 391 1.11 -10.29 10.04
N LEU A 392 0.12 -10.53 9.19
CA LEU A 392 -1.30 -10.55 9.53
C LEU A 392 -1.77 -11.99 9.61
N VAL A 393 -2.42 -12.33 10.72
CA VAL A 393 -2.95 -13.68 10.95
C VAL A 393 -4.45 -13.67 10.76
N TYR A 394 -4.89 -14.37 9.73
CA TYR A 394 -6.30 -14.59 9.45
C TYR A 394 -6.74 -15.92 10.04
N TYR A 395 -7.92 -15.94 10.63
CA TYR A 395 -8.51 -17.15 11.17
C TYR A 395 -10.00 -17.20 10.86
N ARG A 396 -10.46 -18.36 10.41
CA ARG A 396 -11.87 -18.64 10.17
C ARG A 396 -12.23 -19.99 10.75
N GLU A 397 -13.05 -20.00 11.79
CA GLU A 397 -13.58 -21.25 12.32
C GLU A 397 -14.52 -21.92 11.31
N ASN A 398 -14.78 -23.21 11.49
CA ASN A 398 -15.68 -23.94 10.58
C ASN A 398 -17.12 -23.38 10.62
N THR A 399 -17.50 -22.73 11.71
CA THR A 399 -18.80 -22.06 11.92
C THR A 399 -18.78 -20.58 11.55
N ASP A 400 -17.60 -19.98 11.31
CA ASP A 400 -17.48 -18.57 10.99
C ASP A 400 -17.91 -18.27 9.56
N ARG A 401 -18.55 -17.11 9.40
CA ARG A 401 -19.03 -16.63 8.11
C ARG A 401 -18.01 -15.77 7.37
N TYR A 402 -16.92 -15.36 8.02
CA TYR A 402 -15.89 -14.49 7.44
C TYR A 402 -14.47 -14.81 7.96
N ASP A 403 -13.46 -14.29 7.27
CA ASP A 403 -12.07 -14.39 7.69
C ASP A 403 -11.75 -13.25 8.68
N ARG A 404 -11.58 -13.57 9.97
CA ARG A 404 -11.15 -12.61 10.99
C ARG A 404 -9.66 -12.35 10.85
N VAL A 405 -9.19 -11.15 11.21
CA VAL A 405 -7.76 -10.89 11.42
C VAL A 405 -7.51 -10.89 12.93
N VAL A 406 -6.99 -11.98 13.46
CA VAL A 406 -6.92 -12.26 14.92
C VAL A 406 -5.62 -11.80 15.57
N GLY A 407 -4.67 -11.28 14.78
CA GLY A 407 -3.44 -10.69 15.28
C GLY A 407 -2.54 -10.13 14.20
N LYS A 408 -1.58 -9.34 14.65
CA LYS A 408 -0.54 -8.71 13.85
C LYS A 408 0.80 -8.87 14.58
N GLY A 409 1.85 -9.23 13.84
CA GLY A 409 3.24 -9.13 14.30
C GLY A 409 4.00 -8.12 13.46
N ASN A 410 4.96 -7.42 14.07
CA ASN A 410 5.90 -6.55 13.36
C ASN A 410 7.33 -6.94 13.72
N ALA A 411 8.23 -6.80 12.76
CA ALA A 411 9.68 -6.84 12.98
C ALA A 411 10.39 -5.93 12.00
N ASN A 412 11.59 -5.51 12.36
CA ASN A 412 12.47 -4.71 11.53
C ASN A 412 13.80 -5.47 11.32
N SER A 413 14.40 -5.37 10.14
CA SER A 413 15.66 -6.05 9.79
C SER A 413 16.94 -5.43 10.38
N LEU A 414 16.87 -4.32 11.13
CA LEU A 414 18.03 -3.75 11.85
C LEU A 414 18.71 -4.78 12.78
N ASN A 415 17.93 -5.70 13.34
CA ASN A 415 18.42 -6.75 14.24
C ASN A 415 18.36 -8.13 13.58
N ILE A 416 18.94 -8.28 12.38
CA ILE A 416 19.06 -9.60 11.74
C ILE A 416 19.88 -10.54 12.63
N ILE A 417 19.29 -11.69 12.95
CA ILE A 417 19.94 -12.76 13.70
C ILE A 417 20.43 -13.80 12.69
N ASN A 418 21.71 -14.16 12.76
CA ASN A 418 22.30 -15.23 11.95
C ASN A 418 22.05 -16.61 12.57
#